data_AF-A0A953P4Z5-F1
#
_entry.id   AF-A0A953P4Z5-F1
#
_cell.length_a   1.000
_cell.length_b   1.000
_cell.length_c   1.000
_cell.angle_alpha   90.00
_cell.angle_beta   90.00
_cell.angle_gamma   90.00
#
_symmetry.space_group_name_H-M   'P 1'
#
loop_
_entity.id
_entity.type
_entity.pdbx_description
1 polymer ?
#
loop_
_entity_poly.entity_id
_entity_poly.type
_entity_poly.pdbx_seq_one_letter_code
_entity_poly.pdbx_strand_id
1 'polypeptide(L)' 'MGEFSIFHWLIVLAIVLIFFGGRRIPEVMKGLGEGIRSFKEGMAGTTQPTYQPPPAPPQAAPPPAPPAAPVHTEEKK' A
#
# COMPACT_ATOMS: atom_id res chain seq x y z
N MET A 1 15.38 -4.17 36.65
CA MET A 1 14.22 -4.29 35.73
C MET A 1 13.56 -2.92 35.56
N GLY A 2 14.07 -2.10 34.64
CA GLY A 2 13.56 -0.73 34.42
C GLY A 2 14.51 0.24 33.73
N GLU A 3 15.79 -0.12 33.59
CA GLU A 3 16.84 0.77 33.08
C GLU A 3 16.86 0.93 31.55
N PHE A 4 16.02 0.18 30.83
CA PHE A 4 15.91 0.24 29.36
C PHE A 4 14.48 0.61 28.92
N SER A 5 13.88 1.57 29.62
CA SER A 5 12.56 2.10 29.30
C SER A 5 12.53 2.69 27.88
N ILE A 6 11.36 2.66 27.25
CA ILE A 6 11.05 3.30 25.95
C ILE A 6 11.54 4.76 25.90
N PHE A 7 11.60 5.45 27.05
CA PHE A 7 12.18 6.78 27.17
C PHE A 7 13.67 6.86 26.76
N HIS A 8 14.49 5.85 27.07
CA HIS A 8 15.89 5.80 26.65
C HIS A 8 15.99 5.74 25.12
N TRP A 9 15.20 4.87 24.49
CA TRP A 9 15.14 4.76 23.03
C TRP A 9 14.64 6.05 22.37
N LEU A 10 13.67 6.75 22.96
CA LEU A 10 13.22 8.07 22.49
C LEU A 10 14.32 9.12 22.55
N ILE A 11 15.08 9.18 23.65
CA ILE A 11 16.20 10.13 23.82
C ILE A 11 17.32 9.83 22.81
N VAL A 12 17.66 8.56 22.59
CA VAL A 12 18.65 8.17 21.59
C VAL A 12 18.20 8.56 20.18
N LEU A 13 16.93 8.31 19.83
CA LEU A 13 16.38 8.73 18.53
C LEU A 13 16.44 10.24 18.34
N ALA A 14 16.12 11.01 19.40
CA ALA A 14 16.15 12.47 19.36
C ALA A 14 17.57 12.99 19.12
N ILE A 15 18.58 12.45 19.81
CA ILE A 15 19.99 12.82 19.59
C ILE A 15 20.43 12.50 18.16
N VAL A 16 20.08 11.32 17.65
CA VAL A 16 20.40 10.93 16.28
C VAL A 16 19.73 11.87 15.27
N LEU A 17 18.44 12.22 15.47
CA LEU A 17 17.73 13.19 14.62
C LEU A 17 18.37 14.58 14.64
N ILE A 18 18.88 15.02 15.79
CA ILE A 18 19.54 16.34 15.91
C ILE A 18 20.89 16.32 15.17
N PHE A 19 21.68 15.25 15.32
CA PHE A 19 22.98 15.13 14.65
C PHE A 19 22.87 14.90 13.14
N PHE A 20 21.98 14.02 12.70
CA PHE A 20 21.76 13.74 11.28
C PHE A 20 20.86 14.79 10.61
N GLY A 21 20.09 15.54 11.40
CA GLY A 21 19.04 16.43 10.93
C GLY A 21 17.83 15.66 10.39
N GLY A 22 16.63 16.18 10.60
CA GLY A 22 15.38 15.56 10.11
C GLY A 22 15.29 15.38 8.59
N ARG A 23 16.21 15.98 7.83
CA ARG A 23 16.23 15.94 6.35
C ARG A 23 17.00 14.74 5.78
N ARG A 24 17.93 14.14 6.54
CA ARG A 24 18.73 12.99 6.08
C ARG A 24 18.03 11.65 6.24
N ILE A 25 17.25 11.47 7.30
CA ILE A 25 16.49 10.23 7.54
C ILE A 25 15.52 9.89 6.40
N PRO A 26 14.65 10.80 5.90
CA PRO A 26 13.73 10.48 4.82
C PRO A 26 14.45 10.17 3.50
N GLU A 27 15.60 10.81 3.25
CA GLU A 27 16.40 10.61 2.03
C GLU A 27 17.05 9.21 2.02
N VAL A 28 17.64 8.80 3.15
CA VAL A 28 18.24 7.46 3.31
C VAL A 28 17.17 6.37 3.39
N MET A 29 16.05 6.64 4.08
CA MET A 29 14.93 5.70 4.20
C MET A 29 14.23 5.48 2.85
N LYS A 30 14.18 6.48 1.97
CA LYS A 30 13.67 6.34 0.60
C LYS A 30 14.58 5.43 -0.25
N GLY A 31 15.89 5.64 -0.21
CA GLY A 31 16.85 4.77 -0.92
C GLY A 31 16.88 3.34 -0.39
N LEU A 32 16.87 3.16 0.94
CA LEU A 32 16.80 1.85 1.58
C LEU A 32 15.45 1.16 1.32
N GLY A 33 14.35 1.92 1.37
CA GLY A 33 13.00 1.42 1.14
C GLY A 33 12.79 0.89 -0.28
N GLU A 34 13.32 1.57 -1.30
CA GLU A 34 13.31 1.06 -2.67
C GLU A 34 14.17 -0.20 -2.82
N GLY A 35 15.37 -0.23 -2.22
CA GLY A 35 16.22 -1.44 -2.24
C GLY A 35 15.56 -2.65 -1.59
N ILE A 36 14.93 -2.49 -0.42
CA ILE A 36 14.18 -3.55 0.26
C ILE A 36 12.95 -3.97 -0.57
N ARG A 37 12.28 -3.01 -1.23
CA ARG A 37 11.12 -3.30 -2.08
C ARG A 37 11.51 -4.11 -3.30
N SER A 38 12.54 -3.71 -4.04
CA SER A 38 13.05 -4.46 -5.19
C SER A 38 13.61 -5.82 -4.79
N PHE A 39 14.23 -5.93 -3.61
CA PHE A 39 14.67 -7.21 -3.05
C PHE A 39 13.47 -8.12 -2.76
N LYS A 40 12.40 -7.58 -2.14
CA LYS A 40 11.17 -8.33 -1.87
C LYS A 40 10.43 -8.72 -3.14
N GLU A 41 10.36 -7.84 -4.13
CA GLU A 41 9.74 -8.11 -5.44
C GLU A 41 10.53 -9.18 -6.22
N GLY A 42 11.87 -9.12 -6.22
CA GLY A 42 12.72 -10.14 -6.85
C GLY A 42 12.66 -11.49 -6.14
N MET A 43 12.56 -11.50 -4.81
CA MET A 43 12.42 -12.72 -4.01
C MET A 43 10.99 -13.29 -4.07
N ALA A 44 9.96 -12.43 -4.17
CA ALA A 44 8.55 -12.81 -4.30
C ALA A 44 8.13 -13.18 -5.73
N GLY A 45 8.93 -12.80 -6.74
CA GLY A 45 8.72 -13.12 -8.16
C GLY A 45 8.71 -14.62 -8.49
N THR A 46 8.99 -15.48 -7.51
CA THR A 46 8.83 -16.95 -7.65
C THR A 46 7.40 -17.42 -7.31
N THR A 47 6.57 -16.63 -6.62
CA THR A 47 5.28 -17.14 -6.07
C THR A 47 4.11 -16.14 -5.95
N GLN A 48 4.18 -14.89 -6.42
CA GLN A 48 3.00 -14.00 -6.39
C GLN A 48 2.96 -13.04 -7.59
N PRO A 49 1.86 -13.00 -8.38
CA PRO A 49 1.56 -11.81 -9.15
C PRO A 49 1.28 -10.70 -8.13
N THR A 50 2.16 -9.69 -8.07
CA THR A 50 1.94 -8.52 -7.22
C THR A 50 0.65 -7.85 -7.67
N TYR A 51 -0.43 -8.11 -6.94
CA TYR A 51 -1.68 -7.37 -7.06
C TYR A 51 -1.40 -5.92 -6.70
N GLN A 52 -1.07 -5.11 -7.72
CA GLN A 52 -1.40 -3.70 -7.69
C GLN A 52 -2.92 -3.66 -7.84
N PRO A 53 -3.69 -3.20 -6.83
CA PRO A 53 -5.06 -2.83 -7.11
C PRO A 53 -4.99 -1.83 -8.29
N PRO A 54 -5.72 -2.07 -9.39
CA PRO A 54 -5.83 -1.09 -10.45
C PRO A 54 -6.16 0.27 -9.82
N PRO A 55 -5.59 1.40 -10.28
CA PRO A 55 -6.11 2.70 -9.88
C PRO A 55 -7.62 2.61 -10.07
N ALA A 56 -8.38 2.81 -8.97
CA ALA A 56 -9.82 2.68 -8.99
C ALA A 56 -10.32 3.38 -10.25
N PRO A 57 -11.09 2.72 -11.13
CA PRO A 57 -11.67 3.37 -12.29
C PRO A 57 -12.25 4.70 -11.82
N PRO A 58 -11.99 5.84 -12.50
CA PRO A 58 -12.59 7.11 -12.11
C PRO A 58 -14.07 6.82 -11.90
N GLN A 59 -14.54 6.99 -10.65
CA GLN A 59 -15.79 6.41 -10.16
C GLN A 59 -16.82 6.48 -11.27
N ALA A 60 -17.08 5.34 -11.91
CA ALA A 60 -18.04 5.29 -12.97
C ALA A 60 -19.34 5.75 -12.33
N ALA A 61 -19.96 6.79 -12.88
CA ALA A 61 -21.35 7.08 -12.61
C ALA A 61 -22.12 5.75 -12.59
N PRO A 62 -23.02 5.53 -11.63
CA PRO A 62 -23.67 4.24 -11.44
C PRO A 62 -24.13 3.69 -12.80
N PRO A 63 -23.85 2.41 -13.10
CA PRO A 63 -24.13 1.85 -14.42
C PRO A 63 -25.61 2.09 -14.76
N PRO A 64 -25.93 2.53 -16.00
CA PRO A 64 -27.31 2.67 -16.41
C PRO A 64 -27.97 1.30 -16.24
N ALA A 65 -29.09 1.28 -15.52
CA ALA A 65 -29.83 0.06 -15.22
C ALA A 65 -30.04 -0.75 -16.51
N PRO A 66 -29.87 -2.08 -16.48
CA PRO A 66 -30.13 -2.93 -17.64
C PRO A 66 -31.54 -2.64 -18.16
N PRO A 67 -31.71 -2.40 -19.48
CA PRO A 67 -33.03 -2.17 -20.04
C PRO A 67 -33.89 -3.38 -19.72
N ALA A 68 -35.04 -3.11 -19.10
CA ALA A 68 -36.07 -4.08 -18.77
C ALA A 68 -36.21 -5.10 -19.90
N ALA A 69 -36.10 -6.38 -19.55
CA ALA A 69 -36.28 -7.50 -20.46
C ALA A 69 -37.53 -7.29 -21.32
N PRO A 70 -37.49 -7.48 -22.65
CA PRO A 70 -38.70 -7.60 -23.42
C PRO A 70 -39.39 -8.88 -22.95
N VAL A 71 -40.47 -8.70 -22.18
CA VAL A 71 -41.48 -9.70 -21.91
C VAL A 71 -42.05 -10.20 -23.23
N HIS A 72 -41.53 -11.33 -23.71
CA HIS A 72 -42.24 -12.23 -24.61
C HIS A 72 -41.86 -13.66 -24.26
N THR A 73 -42.46 -14.17 -23.19
CA THR A 73 -42.72 -15.60 -23.09
C THR A 73 -44.06 -15.83 -23.77
N GLU A 74 -43.94 -16.26 -25.02
CA GLU A 74 -44.93 -16.98 -25.80
C GLU A 74 -45.54 -18.10 -24.93
N GLU A 75 -46.74 -17.84 -24.40
CA GLU A 75 -47.59 -18.84 -23.75
C GLU A 75 -48.17 -19.74 -24.85
N LYS A 76 -47.61 -20.94 -24.98
CA LYS A 76 -48.17 -22.03 -25.79
C LYS A 76 -48.59 -23.16 -24.87
N LYS A 77 -49.88 -23.21 -24.49
CA LYS A 77 -50.70 -24.44 -24.42
C LYS A 77 -52.16 -24.15 -24.10
#